data_AF-A0AAN7PUL1-F1
#
_entry.id   AF-A0AAN7PUL1-F1
#
_cell.length_a   1.000
_cell.length_b   1.000
_cell.length_c   1.000
_cell.angle_alpha   90.00
_cell.angle_beta   90.00
_cell.angle_gamma   90.00
#
_symmetry.space_group_name_H-M   'P 1'
#
loop_
_entity.id
_entity.type
_entity.pdbx_description
1 polymer ?
#
loop_
_entity_poly.entity_id
_entity_poly.type
_entity_poly.pdbx_seq_one_letter_code
_entity_poly.pdbx_strand_id
1 'polypeptide(L)'
;MYTKSEWGGRPSLNHTRPLTHPTEYVLISHTASQFCETFATCSTKMQQMQSQHVSEFNSPDIGYNFVIGGDAGIYVGRGWDIRNFHTDRNIGISFIGNFVYDYLTVEMIEALKEVLELGVKLDKLWANYKLICHNQTSNTLSPGEHVYMEISKLPHFYDGVITI
;
A
#
# COMPACT_ATOMS: atom_id res chain seq x y z
N MET A 1 9.28 -8.53 -5.77
CA MET A 1 8.63 -7.23 -6.05
C MET A 1 8.49 -7.08 -7.56
N TYR A 2 7.25 -6.90 -8.06
CA TYR A 2 6.93 -6.73 -9.47
C TYR A 2 6.86 -5.24 -9.83
N THR A 3 7.72 -4.82 -10.74
CA THR A 3 7.75 -3.49 -11.34
C THR A 3 6.48 -3.19 -12.12
N LYS A 4 6.26 -1.89 -12.38
CA LYS A 4 5.10 -1.39 -13.10
C LYS A 4 4.90 -2.04 -14.48
N SER A 5 5.99 -2.22 -15.22
CA SER A 5 5.96 -2.88 -16.52
C SER A 5 5.64 -4.38 -16.42
N GLU A 6 6.12 -5.07 -15.38
CA GLU A 6 5.90 -6.52 -15.23
C GLU A 6 4.42 -6.85 -15.01
N TRP A 7 3.69 -6.06 -14.21
CA TRP A 7 2.25 -6.28 -14.01
C TRP A 7 1.37 -5.64 -15.10
N GLY A 8 1.96 -5.06 -16.15
CA GLY A 8 1.24 -4.46 -17.29
C GLY A 8 0.69 -3.06 -17.01
N GLY A 9 1.25 -2.35 -16.04
CA GLY A 9 0.88 -0.99 -15.69
C GLY A 9 1.32 0.05 -16.72
N ARG A 10 0.49 1.09 -16.87
CA ARG A 10 0.79 2.23 -17.75
C ARG A 10 1.71 3.24 -17.04
N PRO A 11 2.53 4.02 -17.76
CA PRO A 11 3.25 5.14 -17.17
C PRO A 11 2.30 6.10 -16.42
N SER A 12 2.78 6.74 -15.36
CA SER A 12 1.99 7.80 -14.72
C SER A 12 1.77 8.96 -15.70
N LEU A 13 0.65 9.66 -15.57
CA LEU A 13 0.45 10.92 -16.26
C LEU A 13 1.45 11.97 -15.74
N ASN A 14 1.48 13.13 -16.42
CA ASN A 14 2.19 14.32 -15.93
C ASN A 14 1.61 14.73 -14.56
N HIS A 15 2.14 15.76 -13.89
CA HIS A 15 1.62 16.29 -12.61
C HIS A 15 1.66 15.37 -11.37
N THR A 16 2.52 14.34 -11.35
CA THR A 16 2.87 13.65 -10.10
C THR A 16 3.58 14.59 -9.12
N ARG A 17 3.49 14.29 -7.81
CA ARG A 17 4.15 15.06 -6.76
C ARG A 17 5.23 14.22 -6.07
N PRO A 18 6.44 14.76 -5.83
CA PRO A 18 7.50 14.03 -5.15
C PRO A 18 7.16 13.82 -3.67
N LEU A 19 7.52 12.65 -3.14
CA LEU A 19 7.46 12.33 -1.72
C LEU A 19 8.81 12.68 -1.07
N THR A 20 8.76 13.36 0.07
CA THR A 20 9.97 13.72 0.81
C THR A 20 10.43 12.51 1.62
N HIS A 21 11.73 12.19 1.52
CA HIS A 21 12.35 11.08 2.24
C HIS A 21 13.37 11.56 3.28
N PRO A 22 13.63 10.72 4.31
CA PRO A 22 12.91 9.50 4.62
C PRO A 22 11.54 9.81 5.27
N THR A 23 10.51 9.00 5.02
CA THR A 23 9.17 9.23 5.59
C THR A 23 9.05 8.64 6.98
N GLU A 24 8.36 9.36 7.86
CA GLU A 24 8.09 8.91 9.23
C GLU A 24 7.00 7.84 9.30
N TYR A 25 6.01 7.87 8.40
CA TYR A 25 4.84 6.99 8.47
C TYR A 25 4.78 5.98 7.33
N VAL A 26 4.27 4.78 7.65
CA VAL A 26 3.75 3.82 6.67
C VAL A 26 2.27 3.61 6.95
N LEU A 27 1.44 3.86 5.95
CA LEU A 27 -0.01 3.70 6.04
C LEU A 27 -0.47 2.43 5.36
N ILE A 28 -1.11 1.55 6.14
CA ILE A 28 -1.67 0.29 5.67
C ILE A 28 -3.16 0.45 5.37
N SER A 29 -3.55 0.06 4.16
CA SER A 29 -4.95 0.04 3.69
C SER A 29 -5.30 -1.32 3.08
N HIS A 30 -6.58 -1.50 2.75
CA HIS A 30 -7.02 -2.49 1.77
C HIS A 30 -7.62 -1.79 0.55
N THR A 31 -7.80 -2.54 -0.54
CA THR A 31 -8.44 -2.04 -1.76
C THR A 31 -9.97 -2.11 -1.70
N ALA A 32 -10.54 -2.85 -0.74
CA ALA A 32 -11.96 -3.19 -0.66
C ALA A 32 -12.49 -3.87 -1.94
N SER A 33 -11.59 -4.50 -2.71
CA SER A 33 -11.91 -5.24 -3.92
C SER A 33 -12.07 -6.73 -3.63
N GLN A 34 -12.47 -7.50 -4.65
CA GLN A 34 -12.34 -8.95 -4.60
C GLN A 34 -10.86 -9.35 -4.44
N PHE A 35 -10.61 -10.38 -3.63
CA PHE A 35 -9.31 -11.03 -3.43
C PHE A 35 -8.76 -11.61 -4.75
N CYS A 36 -7.45 -11.85 -4.80
CA CYS A 36 -6.74 -12.46 -5.93
C CYS A 36 -5.65 -13.40 -5.41
N GLU A 37 -5.39 -14.51 -6.11
CA GLU A 37 -4.55 -15.60 -5.58
C GLU A 37 -3.35 -15.93 -6.48
N THR A 38 -3.27 -15.32 -7.66
CA THR A 38 -2.21 -15.60 -8.64
C THR A 38 -1.70 -14.31 -9.26
N PHE A 39 -0.46 -14.32 -9.74
CA PHE A 39 0.12 -13.19 -10.46
C PHE A 39 -0.81 -12.68 -11.59
N ALA A 40 -1.41 -13.57 -12.36
CA ALA A 40 -2.31 -13.19 -13.46
C ALA A 40 -3.58 -12.45 -12.96
N THR A 41 -4.19 -12.93 -11.88
CA THR A 41 -5.39 -12.31 -11.32
C THR A 41 -5.07 -11.01 -10.58
N CYS A 42 -3.98 -10.98 -9.81
CA CYS A 42 -3.54 -9.80 -9.06
C CYS A 42 -3.03 -8.69 -9.98
N SER A 43 -2.24 -9.00 -11.03
CA SER A 43 -1.85 -8.02 -12.04
C SER A 43 -3.05 -7.43 -12.79
N THR A 44 -4.07 -8.24 -13.09
CA THR A 44 -5.33 -7.76 -13.68
C THR A 44 -6.03 -6.77 -12.73
N LYS A 45 -6.09 -7.07 -11.42
CA LYS A 45 -6.65 -6.14 -10.42
C LYS A 45 -5.83 -4.85 -10.33
N MET A 46 -4.50 -4.93 -10.39
CA MET A 46 -3.61 -3.75 -10.43
C MET A 46 -3.92 -2.85 -11.63
N GLN A 47 -4.08 -3.41 -12.83
CA GLN A 47 -4.42 -2.66 -14.04
C GLN A 47 -5.82 -2.02 -13.96
N GLN A 48 -6.79 -2.73 -13.39
CA GLN A 48 -8.14 -2.22 -13.16
C GLN A 48 -8.13 -1.04 -12.18
N MET A 49 -7.47 -1.19 -11.03
CA MET A 49 -7.34 -0.12 -10.04
C MET A 49 -6.61 1.10 -10.63
N GLN A 50 -5.52 0.89 -11.37
CA GLN A 50 -4.83 2.00 -12.04
C GLN A 50 -5.77 2.73 -13.00
N SER A 51 -6.50 1.99 -13.84
CA SER A 51 -7.41 2.57 -14.81
C SER A 51 -8.51 3.37 -14.12
N GLN A 52 -9.15 2.79 -13.10
CA GLN A 52 -10.20 3.44 -12.31
C GLN A 52 -9.69 4.72 -11.63
N HIS A 53 -8.55 4.64 -10.95
CA HIS A 53 -7.97 5.79 -10.27
C HIS A 53 -7.66 6.95 -11.22
N VAL A 54 -7.17 6.65 -12.44
CA VAL A 54 -6.91 7.66 -13.46
C VAL A 54 -8.20 8.23 -14.03
N SER A 55 -9.16 7.39 -14.42
CA SER A 55 -10.36 7.84 -15.14
C SER A 55 -11.44 8.44 -14.24
N GLU A 56 -11.62 7.90 -13.03
CA GLU A 56 -12.71 8.27 -12.12
C GLU A 56 -12.24 9.22 -11.02
N PHE A 57 -11.02 9.05 -10.51
CA PHE A 57 -10.49 9.87 -9.41
C PHE A 57 -9.53 10.96 -9.88
N ASN A 58 -9.42 11.16 -11.21
CA ASN A 58 -8.56 12.16 -11.84
C ASN A 58 -7.13 12.18 -11.29
N SER A 59 -6.60 10.97 -11.08
CA SER A 59 -5.27 10.79 -10.54
C SER A 59 -4.23 10.62 -11.64
N PRO A 60 -2.97 11.06 -11.42
CA PRO A 60 -1.90 10.75 -12.35
C PRO A 60 -1.55 9.25 -12.39
N ASP A 61 -1.95 8.46 -11.39
CA ASP A 61 -1.60 7.04 -11.29
C ASP A 61 -2.47 6.24 -10.30
N ILE A 62 -2.22 4.94 -10.15
CA ILE A 62 -2.75 4.15 -9.04
C ILE A 62 -2.47 4.83 -7.69
N GLY A 63 -3.41 4.81 -6.75
CA GLY A 63 -3.37 5.58 -5.51
C GLY A 63 -2.37 5.16 -4.45
N TYR A 64 -1.66 4.05 -4.62
CA TYR A 64 -0.82 3.43 -3.60
C TYR A 64 0.66 3.45 -4.01
N ASN A 65 1.58 3.50 -3.04
CA ASN A 65 3.00 3.34 -3.32
C ASN A 65 3.31 1.89 -3.68
N PHE A 66 2.82 0.96 -2.86
CA PHE A 66 2.94 -0.48 -3.07
C PHE A 66 1.60 -1.16 -2.83
N VAL A 67 1.40 -2.30 -3.47
CA VAL A 67 0.21 -3.13 -3.28
C VAL A 67 0.65 -4.58 -3.08
N ILE A 68 0.07 -5.27 -2.12
CA ILE A 68 0.34 -6.69 -1.84
C ILE A 68 -0.87 -7.51 -2.27
N GLY A 69 -0.67 -8.42 -3.21
CA GLY A 69 -1.70 -9.37 -3.66
C GLY A 69 -1.88 -10.54 -2.70
N GLY A 70 -2.98 -11.28 -2.83
CA GLY A 70 -3.17 -12.53 -2.10
C GLY A 70 -2.25 -13.66 -2.56
N ASP A 71 -1.56 -13.47 -3.70
CA ASP A 71 -0.41 -14.27 -4.13
C ASP A 71 0.90 -13.92 -3.39
N ALA A 72 0.82 -13.08 -2.35
CA ALA A 72 1.95 -12.48 -1.62
C ALA A 72 2.92 -11.66 -2.50
N GLY A 73 2.53 -11.33 -3.74
CA GLY A 73 3.31 -10.49 -4.62
C GLY A 73 3.32 -9.04 -4.16
N ILE A 74 4.51 -8.41 -4.08
CA ILE A 74 4.64 -6.96 -3.86
C ILE A 74 4.64 -6.24 -5.21
N TYR A 75 3.59 -5.53 -5.55
CA TYR A 75 3.42 -4.79 -6.79
C TYR A 75 3.76 -3.31 -6.60
N VAL A 76 4.65 -2.79 -7.45
CA VAL A 76 5.02 -1.37 -7.44
C VAL A 76 3.90 -0.56 -8.07
N GLY A 77 3.26 0.31 -7.27
CA GLY A 77 2.32 1.33 -7.75
C GLY A 77 3.09 2.60 -8.11
N ARG A 78 3.00 3.60 -7.24
CA ARG A 78 3.78 4.85 -7.34
C ARG A 78 5.25 4.70 -6.93
N GLY A 79 5.61 3.59 -6.30
CA GLY A 79 6.96 3.33 -5.82
C GLY A 79 7.33 4.24 -4.65
N TRP A 80 8.63 4.43 -4.43
CA TRP A 80 9.13 5.16 -3.27
C TRP A 80 8.92 6.68 -3.38
N ASP A 81 9.25 7.25 -4.54
CA ASP A 81 9.53 8.69 -4.64
C ASP A 81 8.32 9.58 -4.94
N ILE A 82 7.14 9.00 -5.11
CA ILE A 82 5.94 9.73 -5.54
C ILE A 82 4.83 9.60 -4.49
N ARG A 83 4.18 10.71 -4.14
CA ARG A 83 3.13 10.74 -3.10
C ARG A 83 1.93 9.87 -3.47
N ASN A 84 1.31 9.21 -2.49
CA ASN A 84 0.07 8.43 -2.64
C ASN A 84 -1.20 9.30 -2.46
N PHE A 85 -2.38 8.67 -2.46
CA PHE A 85 -3.67 9.34 -2.28
C PHE A 85 -4.01 9.75 -0.87
N HIS A 86 -3.48 9.04 0.13
CA HIS A 86 -3.94 9.21 1.50
C HIS A 86 -3.37 10.49 2.09
N THR A 87 -2.03 10.62 2.14
CA THR A 87 -1.38 11.84 2.67
C THR A 87 -0.01 12.10 2.05
N ASP A 88 0.51 13.30 2.30
CA ASP A 88 1.78 13.79 1.75
C ASP A 88 3.03 13.31 2.51
N ARG A 89 2.88 12.54 3.60
CA ARG A 89 3.96 12.24 4.56
C ARG A 89 4.13 10.76 4.90
N ASN A 90 3.62 9.87 4.04
CA ASN A 90 3.71 8.43 4.27
C ASN A 90 4.03 7.64 2.99
N ILE A 91 4.54 6.42 3.18
CA ILE A 91 4.46 5.36 2.17
C ILE A 91 3.15 4.59 2.39
N GLY A 92 2.29 4.55 1.37
CA GLY A 92 1.01 3.86 1.40
C GLY A 92 1.11 2.46 0.81
N ILE A 93 0.81 1.44 1.61
CA ILE A 93 0.84 0.03 1.21
C ILE A 93 -0.57 -0.53 1.35
N SER A 94 -1.13 -1.10 0.28
CA SER A 94 -2.48 -1.64 0.28
C SER A 94 -2.52 -3.14 0.02
N PHE A 95 -3.38 -3.88 0.71
CA PHE A 95 -3.66 -5.27 0.38
C PHE A 95 -4.82 -5.40 -0.62
N ILE A 96 -4.68 -6.24 -1.65
CA ILE A 96 -5.78 -6.54 -2.60
C ILE A 96 -6.78 -7.47 -1.92
N GLY A 97 -7.98 -6.96 -1.65
CA GLY A 97 -9.03 -7.72 -0.98
C GLY A 97 -9.94 -6.84 -0.13
N ASN A 98 -10.90 -7.46 0.53
CA ASN A 98 -11.74 -6.84 1.53
C ASN A 98 -11.60 -7.58 2.86
N PHE A 99 -10.65 -7.14 3.67
CA PHE A 99 -10.30 -7.78 4.95
C PHE A 99 -11.21 -7.40 6.12
N VAL A 100 -12.41 -6.91 5.82
CA VAL A 100 -13.56 -7.09 6.73
C VAL A 100 -14.03 -8.55 6.68
N TYR A 101 -13.83 -9.23 5.54
CA TYR A 101 -14.26 -10.61 5.30
C TYR A 101 -13.07 -11.55 5.05
N ASP A 102 -12.07 -11.09 4.30
CA ASP A 102 -10.86 -11.86 3.96
C ASP A 102 -9.84 -11.84 5.10
N TYR A 103 -8.92 -12.80 5.11
CA TYR A 103 -7.82 -12.89 6.08
C TYR A 103 -6.47 -12.73 5.41
N LEU A 104 -5.50 -12.15 6.11
CA LEU A 104 -4.11 -12.16 5.67
C LEU A 104 -3.52 -13.56 5.80
N THR A 105 -2.79 -13.99 4.78
CA THR A 105 -1.92 -15.17 4.91
C THR A 105 -0.58 -14.78 5.55
N VAL A 106 0.17 -15.78 6.01
CA VAL A 106 1.51 -15.56 6.59
C VAL A 106 2.44 -14.95 5.55
N GLU A 107 2.37 -15.42 4.31
CA GLU A 107 3.19 -14.98 3.18
C GLU A 107 2.92 -13.50 2.83
N MET A 108 1.66 -13.04 2.95
CA MET A 108 1.33 -11.63 2.75
C MET A 108 1.94 -10.72 3.84
N ILE A 109 2.00 -11.21 5.08
CA ILE A 109 2.63 -10.51 6.20
C ILE A 109 4.15 -10.47 6.02
N GLU A 110 4.75 -11.57 5.54
CA GLU A 110 6.18 -11.63 5.19
C GLU A 110 6.52 -10.65 4.06
N ALA A 111 5.71 -10.62 3.00
CA ALA A 111 5.86 -9.66 1.90
C ALA A 111 5.79 -8.19 2.40
N LEU A 112 4.91 -7.90 3.37
CA LEU A 112 4.86 -6.58 4.01
C LEU A 112 6.18 -6.27 4.74
N LYS A 113 6.69 -7.22 5.55
CA LYS A 113 7.96 -7.03 6.27
C LYS A 113 9.12 -6.81 5.31
N GLU A 114 9.20 -7.56 4.22
CA GLU A 114 10.24 -7.41 3.20
C GLU A 114 10.28 -6.00 2.60
N VAL A 115 9.12 -5.44 2.22
CA VAL A 115 9.07 -4.09 1.66
C VAL A 115 9.40 -3.03 2.71
N LEU A 116 8.99 -3.21 3.97
CA LEU A 116 9.33 -2.30 5.07
C LEU A 116 10.84 -2.27 5.34
N GLU A 117 11.46 -3.45 5.47
CA GLU A 117 12.90 -3.60 5.67
C GLU A 117 13.71 -3.00 4.53
N LEU A 118 13.27 -3.23 3.28
CA LEU A 118 13.86 -2.61 2.11
C LEU A 118 13.74 -1.08 2.15
N GLY A 119 12.58 -0.55 2.57
CA GLY A 119 12.35 0.89 2.70
C GLY A 119 13.29 1.55 3.70
N VAL A 120 13.57 0.90 4.83
CA VAL A 120 14.57 1.37 5.81
C VAL A 120 15.98 1.30 5.21
N LYS A 121 16.35 0.18 4.58
CA LYS A 121 17.67 -0.01 3.96
C LYS A 121 17.99 1.02 2.86
N LEU A 122 16.97 1.50 2.16
CA LEU A 122 17.10 2.48 1.07
C LEU A 122 16.98 3.94 1.53
N ASP A 123 16.95 4.21 2.85
CA ASP A 123 16.69 5.54 3.42
C ASP A 123 15.38 6.16 2.88
N LYS A 124 14.37 5.33 2.58
CA LYS A 124 13.03 5.78 2.18
C LYS A 124 12.11 5.91 3.38
N LEU A 125 12.33 5.09 4.40
CA LEU A 125 11.64 5.09 5.70
C LEU A 125 12.61 5.44 6.82
N TRP A 126 12.12 6.11 7.86
CA TRP A 126 12.89 6.25 9.10
C TRP A 126 13.15 4.88 9.70
N ALA A 127 14.31 4.67 10.33
CA ALA A 127 14.60 3.41 11.05
C ALA A 127 13.57 3.13 12.17
N ASN A 128 13.00 4.18 12.75
CA ASN A 128 11.92 4.14 13.74
C ASN A 128 10.59 4.65 13.17
N TYR A 129 10.28 4.33 11.92
CA TYR A 129 8.99 4.68 11.30
C TYR A 129 7.80 4.24 12.16
N LYS A 130 6.65 4.85 11.92
CA LYS A 130 5.37 4.54 12.54
C LYS A 130 4.49 3.80 11.55
N LEU A 131 4.15 2.56 11.87
CA LEU A 131 3.22 1.74 11.11
C LEU A 131 1.81 2.02 11.62
N ILE A 132 0.95 2.52 10.73
CA ILE A 132 -0.41 2.93 11.05
C ILE A 132 -1.38 2.34 10.03
N CYS A 133 -2.64 2.18 10.44
CA CYS A 133 -3.75 1.70 9.64
C CYS A 133 -4.62 2.87 9.18
N HIS A 134 -5.24 2.74 8.00
CA HIS A 134 -6.06 3.80 7.40
C HIS A 134 -7.21 4.26 8.33
N ASN A 135 -7.86 3.35 9.06
CA ASN A 135 -8.89 3.65 10.06
C ASN A 135 -8.41 4.48 11.27
N GLN A 136 -7.10 4.57 11.51
CA GLN A 136 -6.56 5.46 12.54
C GLN A 136 -6.48 6.92 12.03
N THR A 137 -6.69 7.16 10.74
CA THR A 137 -6.46 8.45 10.08
C THR A 137 -7.72 9.06 9.49
N SER A 138 -8.74 8.25 9.21
CA SER A 138 -10.01 8.68 8.64
C SER A 138 -11.15 7.76 9.10
N ASN A 139 -12.40 8.21 8.97
CA ASN A 139 -13.57 7.39 9.27
C ASN A 139 -13.82 6.38 8.14
N THR A 140 -13.11 5.25 8.18
CA THR A 140 -13.14 4.19 7.17
C THR A 140 -13.02 2.82 7.82
N LEU A 141 -13.53 1.78 7.14
CA LEU A 141 -13.31 0.39 7.55
C LEU A 141 -11.92 -0.13 7.13
N SER A 142 -11.24 0.54 6.19
CA SER A 142 -9.90 0.16 5.73
C SER A 142 -8.88 0.24 6.88
N PRO A 143 -7.95 -0.72 7.06
CA PRO A 143 -7.63 -1.83 6.17
C PRO A 143 -8.49 -3.09 6.38
N GLY A 144 -9.57 -3.02 7.14
CA GLY A 144 -10.37 -4.16 7.57
C GLY A 144 -9.91 -4.68 8.93
N GLU A 145 -10.85 -5.25 9.69
CA GLU A 145 -10.58 -5.73 11.05
C GLU A 145 -9.50 -6.81 11.08
N HIS A 146 -9.52 -7.74 10.12
CA HIS A 146 -8.53 -8.82 10.07
C HIS A 146 -7.11 -8.32 9.77
N VAL A 147 -6.94 -7.31 8.90
CA VAL A 147 -5.63 -6.68 8.70
C VAL A 147 -5.22 -5.89 9.94
N TYR A 148 -6.11 -5.09 10.51
CA TYR A 148 -5.80 -4.29 11.69
C TYR A 148 -5.29 -5.16 12.85
N MET A 149 -5.95 -6.29 13.11
CA MET A 149 -5.53 -7.23 14.15
C MET A 149 -4.11 -7.77 13.92
N GLU A 150 -3.72 -8.09 12.68
CA GLU A 150 -2.36 -8.58 12.40
C GLU A 150 -1.32 -7.46 12.45
N ILE A 151 -1.62 -6.29 11.87
CA ILE A 151 -0.71 -5.14 11.84
C ILE A 151 -0.43 -4.62 13.25
N SER A 152 -1.43 -4.62 14.14
CA SER A 152 -1.26 -4.17 15.53
C SER A 152 -0.28 -4.99 16.35
N LYS A 153 0.06 -6.21 15.90
CA LYS A 153 1.05 -7.10 16.54
C LYS A 153 2.47 -6.88 16.01
N LEU A 154 2.64 -6.14 14.91
CA LEU A 154 3.94 -5.96 14.27
C LEU A 154 4.79 -4.91 15.00
N PRO A 155 6.12 -4.99 14.91
CA PRO A 155 7.00 -3.89 15.31
C PRO A 155 6.61 -2.60 14.60
N HIS A 156 6.92 -1.46 15.23
CA HIS A 156 6.61 -0.13 14.72
C HIS A 156 5.12 0.24 14.67
N PHE A 157 4.20 -0.67 15.03
CA PHE A 157 2.79 -0.29 15.15
C PHE A 157 2.64 0.88 16.13
N TYR A 158 1.92 1.91 15.69
CA TYR A 158 1.75 3.15 16.42
C TYR A 158 0.27 3.41 16.70
N ASP A 159 -0.12 3.36 17.97
CA ASP A 159 -1.48 3.57 18.48
C ASP A 159 -1.69 4.98 19.07
N GLY A 160 -0.66 5.84 19.01
CA GLY A 160 -0.69 7.20 19.51
C GLY A 160 -1.40 8.20 18.59
N VAL A 161 -1.32 9.49 18.95
CA VAL A 161 -1.92 10.58 18.18
C VAL A 161 -1.22 10.74 16.83
N ILE A 162 -1.97 10.58 15.75
CA ILE A 162 -1.46 10.71 14.38
C ILE A 162 -1.61 12.16 13.91
N THR A 163 -0.55 12.72 13.33
CA THR A 163 -0.48 14.12 12.90
C THR A 163 -0.20 14.23 11.40
N ILE A 164 -0.76 13.33 10.57
CA ILE A 164 -0.50 13.25 9.12
C ILE A 164 -1.48 14.03 8.26
#